data_AF-A0A6N8TXF9-F1
#
_entry.id   AF-A0A6N8TXF9-F1
#
_cell.length_a   1.000
_cell.length_b   1.000
_cell.length_c   1.000
_cell.angle_alpha   90.00
_cell.angle_beta   90.00
_cell.angle_gamma   90.00
#
_symmetry.space_group_name_H-M   'P 1'
#
loop_
_entity.id
_entity.type
_entity.pdbx_description
1 polymer ?
#
loop_
_entity_poly.entity_id
_entity_poly.type
_entity_poly.pdbx_seq_one_letter_code
_entity_poly.pdbx_strand_id
1 'polypeptide(L)' 'MKVKTISAMTEKGLDKKVNEFLYENHQIEIIDIKFSYGSTLAVLIIYREQ' A
#
# COMPACT_ATOMS: atom_id res chain seq x y z
N MET A 1 4.27 7.16 -13.40
CA MET A 1 3.97 6.11 -12.39
C MET A 1 4.49 6.57 -11.04
N LYS A 2 3.78 6.21 -9.97
CA LYS A 2 4.11 6.54 -8.58
C LYS A 2 4.25 5.27 -7.76
N VAL A 3 4.94 5.37 -6.64
CA VAL A 3 5.20 4.25 -5.73
C VAL A 3 4.90 4.69 -4.30
N LYS A 4 4.16 3.87 -3.57
CA LYS A 4 3.88 4.06 -2.14
C LYS A 4 4.30 2.82 -1.37
N THR A 5 5.17 2.99 -0.37
CA THR A 5 5.45 1.93 0.60
C THR A 5 4.67 2.18 1.87
N ILE A 6 4.00 1.16 2.38
CA ILE A 6 3.23 1.19 3.63
C ILE A 6 3.73 0.03 4.49
N SER A 7 4.03 0.30 5.77
CA SER A 7 4.46 -0.73 6.71
C SER A 7 3.72 -0.65 8.04
N ALA A 8 3.65 -1.80 8.73
CA ALA A 8 3.06 -1.93 10.06
C ALA A 8 3.64 -3.13 10.82
N MET A 9 3.46 -3.11 12.14
CA MET A 9 3.89 -4.21 13.02
C MET A 9 2.92 -5.40 13.01
N THR A 10 1.67 -5.20 12.56
CA THR A 10 0.62 -6.23 12.54
C THR A 10 -0.15 -6.15 11.23
N GLU A 11 -0.69 -7.28 10.78
CA GLU A 11 -1.45 -7.36 9.51
C GLU A 11 -2.65 -6.41 9.54
N LYS A 12 -3.40 -6.43 10.64
CA LYS A 12 -4.52 -5.48 10.87
C LYS A 12 -4.08 -4.01 10.75
N GLY A 13 -2.89 -3.68 11.25
CA GLY A 13 -2.33 -2.33 11.13
C GLY A 13 -1.93 -1.98 9.71
N LEU A 14 -1.46 -2.96 8.94
CA LEU A 14 -1.12 -2.79 7.53
C LEU A 14 -2.38 -2.58 6.70
N ASP A 15 -3.39 -3.43 6.88
CA ASP A 15 -4.67 -3.35 6.19
C ASP A 15 -5.35 -2.00 6.40
N LYS A 16 -5.36 -1.51 7.64
CA LYS A 16 -5.91 -0.19 7.96
C LYS A 16 -5.24 0.91 7.12
N LYS A 17 -3.90 0.94 7.09
CA LYS A 17 -3.14 1.97 6.36
C LYS A 17 -3.28 1.86 4.85
N VAL A 18 -3.37 0.64 4.33
CA VAL A 18 -3.63 0.41 2.89
C VAL A 18 -5.01 0.92 2.51
N ASN A 19 -6.04 0.60 3.31
CA ASN A 19 -7.40 1.09 3.07
C ASN A 19 -7.50 2.61 3.15
N GLU A 20 -6.83 3.24 4.12
CA GLU A 20 -6.73 4.70 4.21
C GLU A 20 -6.08 5.30 2.95
N PHE A 21 -4.98 4.72 2.48
CA PHE A 21 -4.33 5.16 1.25
C PHE A 21 -5.25 5.06 0.02
N LEU A 22 -5.96 3.95 -0.15
CA LEU A 22 -6.87 3.75 -1.28
C LEU A 22 -8.08 4.70 -1.21
N TYR A 23 -8.59 4.96 0.00
CA TYR A 23 -9.67 5.92 0.24
C TYR A 23 -9.21 7.36 -0.02
N GLU A 24 -8.00 7.76 0.34
CA GLU A 24 -7.51 9.11 0.04
C GLU A 24 -7.24 9.31 -1.47
N ASN A 25 -7.02 8.22 -2.20
CA ASN A 25 -6.57 8.24 -3.59
C ASN A 25 -7.55 7.50 -4.52
N HIS A 26 -8.83 7.85 -4.47
CA HIS A 26 -9.91 7.19 -5.24
C HIS A 26 -9.72 7.17 -6.78
N GLN A 27 -8.82 7.99 -7.33
CA GLN A 27 -8.56 8.11 -8.78
C GLN A 27 -7.18 7.57 -9.16
N ILE A 28 -6.81 6.41 -8.61
CA ILE A 28 -5.58 5.71 -8.98
C ILE A 28 -5.89 4.36 -9.62
N GLU A 29 -5.06 3.98 -10.58
CA GLU A 29 -5.00 2.63 -11.09
C GLU A 29 -3.78 1.92 -10.49
N ILE A 30 -4.04 0.82 -9.79
CA ILE A 30 -3.00 -0.03 -9.23
C ILE A 30 -2.42 -0.89 -10.35
N ILE A 31 -1.10 -0.84 -10.50
CA ILE A 31 -0.34 -1.55 -11.53
C ILE A 31 0.27 -2.82 -10.95
N ASP A 32 0.84 -2.74 -9.74
CA ASP A 32 1.48 -3.88 -9.06
C ASP A 32 1.48 -3.67 -7.54
N ILE A 33 1.48 -4.77 -6.78
CA ILE A 33 1.62 -4.76 -5.32
C ILE A 33 2.65 -5.82 -4.94
N LYS A 34 3.71 -5.38 -4.24
CA LYS A 34 4.73 -6.28 -3.69
C LYS A 34 4.62 -6.32 -2.18
N PHE A 35 4.48 -7.51 -1.62
CA PHE A 35 4.44 -7.73 -0.18
C PHE A 35 5.80 -8.20 0.34
N SER A 36 6.14 -7.75 1.54
CA SER A 36 7.34 -8.19 2.27
C SER A 36 6.98 -8.47 3.72
N TYR A 37 7.46 -9.62 4.20
CA TYR A 37 7.34 -10.07 5.57
C TYR A 37 8.74 -10.24 6.17
N GLY A 38 9.05 -9.50 7.22
CA GLY A 38 10.32 -9.57 7.93
C GLY A 38 10.18 -9.11 9.38
N SER A 39 11.10 -8.29 9.87
CA SER A 39 10.97 -7.63 11.18
C SER A 39 9.76 -6.68 11.27
N THR A 40 9.20 -6.32 10.10
CA THR A 40 7.94 -5.59 9.94
C THR A 40 7.19 -6.15 8.72
N LEU A 41 5.90 -5.85 8.63
CA LEU A 41 5.11 -6.12 7.43
C LEU A 41 5.13 -4.88 6.55
N ALA A 42 5.30 -5.07 5.24
CA ALA A 42 5.27 -3.96 4.30
C ALA A 42 4.62 -4.35 2.97
N VAL A 43 3.95 -3.37 2.36
CA VAL A 43 3.53 -3.42 0.95
C VAL A 43 4.15 -2.26 0.19
N LEU A 44 4.55 -2.52 -1.04
CA LEU A 44 4.92 -1.52 -2.04
C LEU A 44 3.86 -1.55 -3.13
N ILE A 45 3.15 -0.43 -3.28
CA ILE A 45 2.08 -0.24 -4.25
C ILE A 45 2.62 0.61 -5.39
N ILE A 46 2.56 0.09 -6.61
CA ILE A 46 2.89 0.81 -7.84
C ILE A 46 1.58 1.21 -8.50
N TYR A 47 1.41 2.50 -8.78
CA TYR A 47 0.15 3.03 -9.30
C TYR A 47 0.37 4.16 -10.31
N ARG A 48 -0.67 4.51 -11.06
CA ARG A 48 -0.75 5.76 -11.84
C ARG A 48 -2.01 6.52 -11.45
N GLU A 49 -1.90 7.84 -11.45
CA GLU A 49 -3.08 8.71 -11.39
C GLU A 49 -3.78 8.66 -12.74
N GLN A 50 -5.12 8.66 -12.73
CA GLN A 50 -5.92 8.77 -13.94
C GLN A 50 -5.92 10.21 -14.50
#